data_AF-A0A1R4HZL0-F1
#
_entry.id   AF-A0A1R4HZL0-F1
#
_cell.length_a   1.000
_cell.length_b   1.000
_cell.length_c   1.000
_cell.angle_alpha   90.00
_cell.angle_beta   90.00
_cell.angle_gamma   90.00
#
_symmetry.space_group_name_H-M   'P 1'
#
loop_
_entity.id
_entity.type
_entity.pdbx_description
1 polymer ?
#
loop_
_entity_poly.entity_id
_entity_poly.type
_entity_poly.pdbx_seq_one_letter_code
_entity_poly.pdbx_strand_id
1 'polypeptide(L)' 'MYLSTSRGQRVVYRPDEIDDFFIVNSELECYAIPFAAVGGLHAIHLSQYEEFLLPSFLSLEGSEPALGGIWV' A
#
# COMPACT_ATOMS: atom_id res chain seq x y z
N MET A 1 -12.83 -13.18 -4.22
CA MET A 1 -13.05 -13.17 -5.68
C MET A 1 -12.09 -12.16 -6.27
N TYR A 2 -11.35 -12.49 -7.33
CA TYR A 2 -10.37 -11.60 -7.96
C TYR A 2 -10.90 -11.20 -9.34
N LEU A 3 -10.88 -9.91 -9.68
CA LEU A 3 -11.27 -9.43 -11.01
C LEU A 3 -10.00 -9.13 -11.82
N SER A 4 -9.76 -9.89 -12.88
CA SER A 4 -8.67 -9.65 -13.84
C SER A 4 -9.25 -9.71 -15.24
N THR A 5 -9.17 -8.61 -15.99
CA THR A 5 -9.62 -8.54 -17.40
C THR A 5 -8.52 -8.93 -18.39
N SER A 6 -7.26 -8.97 -17.93
CA SER A 6 -6.11 -9.39 -18.72
C SER A 6 -6.08 -10.92 -18.85
N ARG A 7 -6.15 -11.44 -20.09
CA ARG A 7 -5.99 -12.88 -20.42
C ARG A 7 -4.52 -13.35 -20.43
N GLY A 8 -3.60 -12.57 -19.88
CA GLY A 8 -2.17 -12.91 -19.80
C GLY A 8 -1.88 -13.92 -18.68
N GLN A 9 -0.82 -14.71 -18.83
CA GLN A 9 -0.30 -15.50 -17.72
C GLN A 9 0.11 -14.59 -16.56
N ARG A 10 -0.18 -15.01 -15.33
CA ARG A 10 0.28 -14.30 -14.13
C ARG A 10 1.77 -14.51 -13.99
N VAL A 11 2.53 -13.43 -14.06
CA VAL A 11 3.97 -13.42 -13.80
C VAL A 11 4.17 -12.83 -12.42
N VAL A 12 5.02 -13.49 -11.61
CA VAL A 12 5.41 -12.99 -10.29
C VAL A 12 6.52 -11.97 -10.50
N TYR A 13 6.33 -10.77 -9.96
CA TYR A 13 7.38 -9.74 -9.96
C TYR A 13 8.59 -10.21 -9.17
N ARG A 14 9.78 -9.92 -9.68
CA ARG A 14 11.02 -10.07 -8.94
C ARG A 14 11.21 -8.89 -7.98
N PRO A 15 11.98 -9.06 -6.89
CA PRO A 15 12.25 -7.95 -5.97
C PRO A 15 12.87 -6.72 -6.64
N ASP A 16 13.65 -6.92 -7.71
CA ASP A 16 14.32 -5.85 -8.45
C ASP A 16 13.41 -5.11 -9.44
N GLU A 17 12.18 -5.59 -9.66
CA GLU A 17 11.22 -4.98 -10.61
C GLU A 17 10.27 -3.98 -9.94
N ILE A 18 10.27 -3.92 -8.60
CA ILE A 18 9.39 -3.04 -7.84
C ILE A 18 10.18 -2.22 -6.83
N ASP A 19 9.95 -0.92 -6.82
CA ASP A 19 10.55 -0.02 -5.83
C ASP A 19 9.77 -0.08 -4.51
N ASP A 20 8.43 -0.04 -4.60
CA ASP A 20 7.53 -0.03 -3.45
C ASP A 20 6.32 -0.94 -3.68
N PHE A 21 5.91 -1.64 -2.61
CA PHE A 21 4.69 -2.45 -2.60
C PHE A 21 3.70 -1.90 -1.58
N PHE A 22 2.53 -1.50 -2.05
CA PHE A 22 1.47 -0.96 -1.21
C PHE A 22 0.10 -1.50 -1.60
N ILE A 23 -0.82 -1.50 -0.65
CA ILE A 23 -2.20 -1.96 -0.82
C ILE A 23 -3.14 -0.87 -0.33
N VAL A 24 -4.15 -0.56 -1.15
CA VAL A 24 -5.29 0.26 -0.75
C VAL A 24 -6.51 -0.64 -0.67
N ASN A 25 -7.13 -0.74 0.50
CA ASN A 25 -8.34 -1.54 0.68
C ASN A 25 -9.62 -0.75 0.34
N SER A 26 -10.79 -1.35 0.56
CA SER A 26 -12.09 -0.74 0.30
C SER A 26 -12.40 0.46 1.18
N GLU A 27 -11.80 0.51 2.36
CA GLU A 27 -11.94 1.54 3.38
C GLU A 27 -10.96 2.71 3.15
N LEU A 28 -10.20 2.69 2.05
CA LEU A 28 -9.15 3.66 1.70
C LEU A 28 -7.99 3.68 2.69
N GLU A 29 -7.80 2.60 3.45
CA GLU A 29 -6.62 2.39 4.26
C GLU A 29 -5.46 1.98 3.36
N CYS A 30 -4.30 2.58 3.58
CA CYS A 30 -3.09 2.32 2.81
C CYS A 30 -2.10 1.54 3.66
N TYR A 31 -1.59 0.42 3.13
CA TYR A 31 -0.56 -0.40 3.77
C TYR A 31 0.72 -0.31 2.94
N ALA A 32 1.85 0.00 3.55
CA ALA A 32 3.17 -0.05 2.92
C ALA A 32 3.93 -1.30 3.40
N ILE A 33 3.79 -2.41 2.66
CA ILE A 33 4.30 -3.72 3.10
C ILE A 33 5.60 -4.01 2.34
N PRO A 34 6.72 -4.32 3.02
CA PRO A 34 7.95 -4.71 2.35
C PRO A 34 7.72 -5.93 1.45
N PHE A 35 8.22 -5.89 0.20
CA PHE A 35 8.05 -7.01 -0.72
C PHE A 35 8.55 -8.34 -0.14
N ALA A 36 9.66 -8.31 0.61
CA ALA A 36 10.22 -9.48 1.27
C ALA A 36 9.24 -10.17 2.24
N ALA A 37 8.27 -9.44 2.80
CA ALA A 37 7.26 -9.99 3.69
C ALA A 37 6.15 -10.74 2.94
N VAL A 38 5.93 -10.43 1.65
CA VAL A 38 4.85 -11.01 0.83
C VAL A 38 5.36 -11.90 -0.31
N GLY A 39 6.68 -11.92 -0.54
CA GLY A 39 7.32 -12.69 -1.61
C GLY A 39 6.96 -14.18 -1.57
N GLY A 40 6.49 -14.71 -2.70
CA GLY A 40 6.08 -16.12 -2.82
C GLY A 40 4.65 -16.42 -2.35
N LEU A 41 3.97 -15.46 -1.70
CA LEU A 41 2.57 -15.58 -1.33
C LEU A 41 1.68 -15.19 -2.52
N HIS A 42 0.67 -16.01 -2.78
CA HIS A 42 -0.32 -15.74 -3.84
C HIS A 42 -1.59 -15.06 -3.30
N ALA A 43 -1.79 -15.13 -1.99
CA ALA A 43 -2.88 -14.49 -1.27
C ALA A 43 -2.39 -14.17 0.14
N ILE A 44 -2.79 -13.00 0.66
CA ILE A 44 -2.46 -12.55 2.01
C ILE A 44 -3.72 -12.04 2.72
N HIS A 45 -3.75 -12.14 4.04
CA HIS A 45 -4.79 -11.56 4.88
C HIS A 45 -4.26 -10.28 5.51
N LEU A 46 -4.88 -9.13 5.22
CA LEU A 46 -4.37 -7.82 5.66
C LEU A 46 -4.33 -7.64 7.18
N SER A 47 -5.17 -8.36 7.93
CA SER A 47 -5.15 -8.33 9.41
C SER A 47 -3.84 -8.84 10.02
N GLN A 48 -3.00 -9.55 9.26
CA GLN A 48 -1.66 -9.94 9.71
C GLN A 48 -0.60 -8.86 9.48
N TYR A 49 -0.97 -7.76 8.83
CA TYR A 49 -0.09 -6.68 8.38
C TYR A 49 -0.51 -5.32 8.95
N GLU A 50 -1.27 -5.29 10.05
CA GLU A 50 -1.73 -4.06 10.71
C GLU A 50 -0.57 -3.14 11.12
N GLU A 51 0.62 -3.70 11.38
CA GLU A 51 1.83 -2.92 11.69
C GLU A 51 2.35 -2.08 10.51
N PHE A 52 1.93 -2.41 9.28
CA PHE A 52 2.29 -1.68 8.06
C PHE A 52 1.21 -0.68 7.62
N LEU A 53 0.14 -0.54 8.41
CA LEU A 53 -0.93 0.42 8.14
C LEU A 53 -0.38 1.85 8.26
N LEU A 54 -0.51 2.62 7.19
CA LEU A 54 -0.14 4.03 7.18
C LEU A 54 -1.23 4.88 7.85
N PRO A 55 -0.84 6.03 8.44
CA PRO A 55 -1.80 7.03 8.88
C PRO A 55 -2.72 7.42 7.72
N SER A 56 -4.03 7.44 7.98
CA SER A 56 -5.01 7.83 6.96
C SER A 56 -4.75 9.26 6.50
N PHE A 57 -4.81 9.48 5.18
CA PHE A 57 -4.70 10.81 4.60
C PHE A 57 -5.80 11.75 5.12
N LEU A 58 -7.00 11.23 5.39
CA LEU A 58 -8.10 11.99 5.99
C LEU A 58 -7.81 12.41 7.44
N SER A 59 -6.90 11.70 8.12
CA SER A 59 -6.43 12.09 9.46
C SER A 59 -5.32 13.14 9.42
N LEU A 60 -4.67 13.35 8.27
CA LEU A 60 -3.62 14.36 8.10
C LEU A 60 -4.20 15.77 7.84
N GLU A 61 -5.44 15.88 7.37
CA GLU A 61 -6.11 17.19 7.15
C GLU A 61 -6.40 17.96 8.47
N GLY A 62 -6.28 17.31 9.64
CA GLY A 62 -6.41 17.96 10.94
C GLY A 62 -5.10 18.47 11.54
N SER A 63 -3.96 18.18 10.91
CA SER A 63 -2.67 18.75 11.32
C SER A 63 -2.41 19.97 10.44
N GLU A 64 -2.94 21.13 10.84
CA GLU A 64 -2.31 22.39 10.44
C GLU A 64 -0.80 22.20 10.66
N PRO A 65 0.08 22.45 9.67
CA PRO A 65 1.46 22.71 9.99
C PRO A 65 1.44 23.97 10.84
N ALA A 66 1.45 23.79 12.16
CA ALA A 66 1.82 24.84 13.08
C ALA A 66 3.27 25.18 12.72
N LEU A 67 3.42 26.08 11.76
CA LEU A 67 4.55 26.97 11.48
C LEU A 67 4.27 27.63 10.12
N GLY A 68 3.99 28.93 10.18
CA GLY A 68 3.87 29.79 9.02
C GLY A 68 5.07 29.65 8.10
N GLY A 69 4.80 29.35 6.84
CA GLY A 69 5.79 29.28 5.79
C GLY A 69 5.08 29.35 4.46
N ILE A 70 5.01 30.56 3.92
CA ILE A 70 4.51 30.89 2.60
C ILE A 70 5.33 30.11 1.57
N TRP A 71 4.70 29.32 0.71
CA TRP A 71 5.34 28.86 -0.53
C TRP A 71 4.89 29.79 -1.66
N VAL A 72 5.85 30.62 -2.11
CA VAL A 72 5.82 31.35 -3.38
C VAL A 72 5.98 30.39 -4.56
#